data_AF-A0A6S6TJU6-F1
#
_entry.id   AF-A0A6S6TJU6-F1
#
_cell.length_a   1.000
_cell.length_b   1.000
_cell.length_c   1.000
_cell.angle_alpha   90.00
_cell.angle_beta   90.00
_cell.angle_gamma   90.00
#
_symmetry.space_group_name_H-M   'P 1'
#
loop_
_entity.id
_entity.type
_entity.pdbx_description
1 polymer ?
#
loop_
_entity_poly.entity_id
_entity_poly.type
_entity_poly.pdbx_seq_one_letter_code
_entity_poly.pdbx_strand_id
1 'polypeptide(L)'
;MQTTLLIYMAADNDLDTFAENDLETIKRASYDSDMDIVVQFDRNEFVDQTNTVRVVIKHGEVVQEEDLGETNSGDPTVLKAFIEESARAYPSEKLIVILWSHGSGVDDFDPFAKVERERYYVPEIKTEEIAFGFDDTAQDFLDNLELQKALDVSVEIDVLGFDACLMGMFEIAYQLRNQTNVMVASQHLEPAKGWDYERILN
;
A
#
# COMPACT_ATOMS: atom_id res chain seq x y z
N MET A 1 24.65 3.26 -3.85
CA MET A 1 23.56 2.59 -4.57
C MET A 1 22.32 3.38 -4.24
N GLN A 2 21.86 4.16 -5.20
CA GLN A 2 20.70 5.02 -5.01
C GLN A 2 19.44 4.14 -4.91
N THR A 3 18.63 4.33 -3.86
CA THR A 3 17.40 3.55 -3.62
C THR A 3 16.20 4.49 -3.66
N THR A 4 15.10 4.06 -4.26
CA THR A 4 13.81 4.74 -4.13
C THR A 4 12.86 3.83 -3.35
N LEU A 5 12.29 4.36 -2.28
CA LEU A 5 11.26 3.70 -1.49
C LEU A 5 9.90 4.37 -1.78
N LEU A 6 8.99 3.60 -2.35
CA LEU A 6 7.61 4.02 -2.56
C LEU A 6 6.72 3.38 -1.50
N ILE A 7 5.87 4.16 -0.85
CA ILE A 7 4.92 3.67 0.15
C ILE A 7 3.53 4.13 -0.28
N TYR A 8 2.63 3.18 -0.54
CA TYR A 8 1.25 3.43 -0.88
C TYR A 8 0.36 3.08 0.31
N MET A 9 -0.17 4.10 0.98
CA MET A 9 -1.05 3.96 2.15
C MET A 9 -2.50 4.11 1.68
N ALA A 10 -3.14 2.98 1.40
CA ALA A 10 -4.56 2.90 1.10
C ALA A 10 -5.34 2.84 2.41
N ALA A 11 -5.59 4.03 2.96
CA ALA A 11 -5.99 4.22 4.34
C ALA A 11 -7.30 5.03 4.45
N ASP A 12 -8.05 5.15 3.35
CA ASP A 12 -9.47 5.51 3.39
C ASP A 12 -10.29 4.35 3.96
N ASN A 13 -10.06 4.04 5.22
CA ASN A 13 -10.75 3.04 6.04
C ASN A 13 -10.45 3.30 7.52
N ASP A 14 -10.81 2.36 8.39
CA ASP A 14 -10.61 2.46 9.84
C ASP A 14 -9.14 2.48 10.30
N LEU A 15 -8.17 2.28 9.39
CA LEU A 15 -6.75 2.35 9.70
C LEU A 15 -6.12 3.74 9.50
N ASP A 16 -6.83 4.76 8.98
CA ASP A 16 -6.32 6.12 8.68
C ASP A 16 -5.34 6.67 9.73
N THR A 17 -5.77 6.65 11.00
CA THR A 17 -4.97 7.23 12.09
C THR A 17 -3.65 6.49 12.35
N PHE A 18 -3.56 5.21 11.99
CA PHE A 18 -2.31 4.47 12.07
C PHE A 18 -1.37 4.83 10.91
N ALA A 19 -1.89 4.97 9.69
CA ALA A 19 -1.13 5.44 8.54
C ALA A 19 -0.55 6.84 8.77
N GLU A 20 -1.32 7.75 9.39
CA GLU A 20 -0.84 9.08 9.76
C GLU A 20 0.33 9.01 10.77
N ASN A 21 0.25 8.14 11.77
CA ASN A 21 1.34 7.93 12.72
C ASN A 21 2.60 7.35 12.07
N ASP A 22 2.43 6.45 11.09
CA ASP A 22 3.54 5.90 10.31
C ASP A 22 4.17 6.95 9.42
N LEU A 23 3.39 7.76 8.69
CA LEU A 23 3.89 8.88 7.90
C LEU A 23 4.69 9.86 8.76
N GLU A 24 4.18 10.22 9.94
CA GLU A 24 4.90 11.09 10.88
C GLU A 24 6.18 10.46 11.42
N THR A 25 6.24 9.12 11.53
CA THR A 25 7.45 8.39 11.89
C THR A 25 8.46 8.41 10.74
N ILE A 26 8.02 8.15 9.51
CA ILE A 26 8.83 8.21 8.29
C ILE A 26 9.41 9.62 8.08
N LYS A 27 8.60 10.67 8.27
CA LYS A 27 9.03 12.08 8.17
C LYS A 27 10.12 12.47 9.17
N ARG A 28 10.19 11.80 10.33
CA ARG A 28 11.16 12.10 11.40
C ARG A 28 12.33 11.12 11.46
N ALA A 29 12.24 10.00 10.73
CA ALA A 29 13.29 9.00 10.72
C ALA A 29 14.59 9.59 10.16
N SER A 30 15.68 9.33 10.87
CA SER A 30 17.03 9.64 10.38
C SER A 30 17.60 8.39 9.71
N TYR A 31 18.16 8.53 8.52
CA TYR A 31 18.78 7.44 7.80
C TYR A 31 20.02 7.94 7.06
N ASP A 32 21.10 7.17 7.13
CA ASP A 32 22.43 7.56 6.61
C ASP A 32 22.60 7.26 5.10
N SER A 33 21.50 6.85 4.44
CA SER A 33 21.50 6.36 3.06
C SER A 33 21.01 7.38 2.04
N ASP A 34 21.59 7.32 0.83
CA ASP A 34 21.13 8.01 -0.39
C ASP A 34 19.82 7.37 -0.90
N MET A 35 18.72 7.71 -0.23
CA MET A 35 17.38 7.18 -0.48
C MET A 35 16.35 8.31 -0.65
N ASP A 36 15.64 8.26 -1.77
CA ASP A 36 14.44 9.06 -2.02
C ASP A 36 13.22 8.25 -1.53
N ILE A 37 12.39 8.85 -0.68
CA ILE A 37 11.13 8.24 -0.22
C ILE A 37 9.97 9.02 -0.81
N VAL A 38 9.00 8.31 -1.39
CA VAL A 38 7.73 8.90 -1.85
C VAL A 38 6.59 8.15 -1.18
N VAL A 39 5.73 8.87 -0.47
CA VAL A 39 4.53 8.32 0.15
C VAL A 39 3.31 8.89 -0.55
N GLN A 40 2.38 8.05 -0.98
CA GLN A 40 1.02 8.46 -1.32
C GLN A 40 0.08 7.92 -0.27
N PHE A 41 -0.65 8.82 0.40
CA PHE A 41 -1.50 8.51 1.53
C PHE A 41 -2.92 9.00 1.24
N ASP A 42 -3.84 8.05 1.10
CA ASP A 42 -5.26 8.34 0.95
C ASP A 42 -5.94 8.35 2.32
N ARG A 43 -6.66 9.43 2.63
CA ARG A 43 -7.22 9.69 3.97
C ARG A 43 -8.69 9.31 4.00
N ASN A 44 -9.18 8.93 5.18
CA ASN A 44 -10.60 8.57 5.35
C ASN A 44 -11.53 9.75 5.68
N GLU A 45 -12.82 9.64 5.34
CA GLU A 45 -13.86 10.61 5.66
C GLU A 45 -14.09 10.90 7.16
N PHE A 46 -13.63 10.03 8.07
CA PHE A 46 -13.73 10.20 9.52
C PHE A 46 -12.71 11.21 10.08
N VAL A 47 -11.81 11.77 9.26
CA VAL A 47 -10.96 12.91 9.59
C VAL A 47 -11.34 14.17 8.80
N ASP A 48 -10.87 15.35 9.24
CA ASP A 48 -11.22 16.64 8.61
C ASP A 48 -10.67 16.81 7.15
N GLN A 49 -10.00 15.79 6.60
CA GLN A 49 -9.38 15.78 5.27
C GLN A 49 -9.53 14.38 4.63
N THR A 50 -10.25 14.28 3.51
CA THR A 50 -10.38 13.01 2.75
C THR A 50 -9.36 12.91 1.62
N ASN A 51 -8.73 14.02 1.26
CA ASN A 51 -7.86 14.07 0.10
C ASN A 51 -6.64 13.15 0.26
N THR A 52 -6.24 12.57 -0.87
CA THR A 52 -4.96 11.92 -1.02
C THR A 52 -3.83 12.95 -1.03
N VAL A 53 -2.79 12.69 -0.24
CA VAL A 53 -1.58 13.52 -0.17
C VAL A 53 -0.38 12.73 -0.67
N ARG A 54 0.48 13.38 -1.46
CA ARG A 54 1.78 12.84 -1.89
C ARG A 54 2.92 13.60 -1.23
N VAL A 55 3.74 12.88 -0.45
CA VAL A 55 4.90 13.42 0.28
C VAL A 55 6.18 12.88 -0.32
N VAL A 56 7.16 13.75 -0.54
CA VAL A 56 8.51 13.39 -1.01
C VAL A 56 9.52 13.77 0.06
N ILE A 57 10.35 12.80 0.45
CA ILE A 57 11.38 12.97 1.47
C ILE A 57 12.74 12.64 0.84
N LYS A 58 13.69 13.57 0.98
CA LYS A 58 15.06 13.41 0.51
C LYS A 58 16.04 13.72 1.63
N HIS A 59 16.99 12.82 1.88
CA HIS A 59 17.97 12.97 2.95
C HIS A 59 17.35 13.27 4.32
N GLY A 60 16.20 12.64 4.62
CA GLY A 60 15.46 12.85 5.88
C GLY A 60 14.69 14.17 5.96
N GLU A 61 14.60 14.96 4.88
CA GLU A 61 13.80 16.19 4.86
C GLU A 61 12.64 16.09 3.86
N VAL A 62 11.45 16.54 4.29
CA VAL A 62 10.29 16.70 3.41
C VAL A 62 10.57 17.83 2.42
N VAL A 63 10.66 17.51 1.13
CA VAL A 63 10.93 18.49 0.06
C VAL A 63 9.69 18.87 -0.74
N GLN A 64 8.64 18.04 -0.70
CA GLN A 64 7.36 18.29 -1.36
C GLN A 64 6.23 17.62 -0.58
N GLU A 65 5.10 18.30 -0.49
CA GLU A 65 3.83 17.78 0.00
C GLU A 65 2.74 18.35 -0.90
N GLU A 66 2.03 17.49 -1.62
CA GLU A 66 1.04 17.85 -2.64
C GLU A 66 -0.31 17.21 -2.32
N ASP A 67 -1.35 18.02 -2.36
CA ASP A 67 -2.75 17.58 -2.29
C ASP A 67 -3.19 17.15 -3.70
N LEU A 68 -3.53 15.88 -3.86
CA LEU A 68 -3.98 15.29 -5.13
C LEU A 68 -5.51 15.32 -5.28
N GLY A 69 -6.23 15.84 -4.27
CA GLY A 69 -7.66 15.65 -4.11
C GLY A 69 -8.00 14.22 -3.69
N GLU A 70 -9.29 13.93 -3.62
CA GLU A 70 -9.80 12.58 -3.43
C GLU A 70 -9.35 11.65 -4.58
N THR A 71 -8.78 10.49 -4.24
CA THR A 71 -8.57 9.40 -5.19
C THR A 71 -9.34 8.16 -4.75
N ASN A 72 -9.29 7.10 -5.56
CA ASN A 72 -9.80 5.80 -5.16
C ASN A 72 -8.58 4.90 -4.97
N SER A 73 -8.18 4.71 -3.71
CA SER A 73 -7.04 3.90 -3.34
C SER A 73 -7.18 2.42 -3.72
N GLY A 74 -8.42 1.96 -3.92
CA GLY A 74 -8.80 0.65 -4.45
C GLY A 74 -8.71 0.51 -5.98
N ASP A 75 -8.57 1.60 -6.75
CA ASP A 75 -8.45 1.52 -8.21
C ASP A 75 -7.03 1.08 -8.63
N PRO A 76 -6.86 -0.03 -9.38
CA PRO A 76 -5.54 -0.49 -9.82
C PRO A 76 -4.78 0.52 -10.68
N THR A 77 -5.49 1.44 -11.33
CA THR A 77 -4.90 2.52 -12.14
C THR A 77 -4.20 3.55 -11.27
N VAL A 78 -4.74 3.85 -10.07
CA VAL A 78 -4.17 4.84 -9.14
C VAL A 78 -2.85 4.32 -8.57
N LEU A 79 -2.82 3.08 -8.08
CA LEU A 79 -1.59 2.44 -7.60
C LEU A 79 -0.54 2.32 -8.71
N LYS A 80 -0.94 1.86 -9.90
CA LYS A 80 -0.04 1.76 -11.05
C LYS A 80 0.57 3.11 -11.43
N ALA A 81 -0.26 4.15 -11.52
CA ALA A 81 0.20 5.50 -11.85
C ALA A 81 1.18 6.01 -10.80
N PHE A 82 0.88 5.83 -9.51
CA PHE A 82 1.78 6.20 -8.41
C PHE A 82 3.16 5.57 -8.57
N ILE A 83 3.23 4.25 -8.83
CA ILE A 83 4.51 3.55 -8.99
C ILE A 83 5.26 4.06 -10.23
N GLU A 84 4.61 4.12 -11.40
CA GLU A 84 5.26 4.47 -12.66
C GLU A 84 5.69 5.95 -12.71
N GLU A 85 4.90 6.85 -12.16
CA GLU A 85 5.22 8.28 -12.08
C GLU A 85 6.37 8.51 -11.09
N SER A 86 6.30 7.90 -9.91
CA SER A 86 7.33 8.09 -8.88
C SER A 86 8.66 7.48 -9.30
N ALA A 87 8.66 6.26 -9.87
CA ALA A 87 9.89 5.65 -10.38
C ALA A 87 10.51 6.44 -11.54
N ARG A 88 9.70 7.14 -12.35
CA ARG A 88 10.19 8.03 -13.42
C ARG A 88 10.76 9.33 -12.89
N ALA A 89 10.11 9.93 -11.88
CA ALA A 89 10.55 11.16 -11.24
C ALA A 89 11.79 10.96 -10.36
N TYR A 90 11.92 9.78 -9.77
CA TYR A 90 13.00 9.39 -8.85
C TYR A 90 13.67 8.09 -9.30
N PRO A 91 14.43 8.10 -10.42
CA PRO A 91 15.14 6.92 -10.90
C PRO A 91 16.18 6.44 -9.88
N SER A 92 16.29 5.13 -9.71
CA SER A 92 17.20 4.51 -8.75
C SER A 92 17.77 3.19 -9.28
N GLU A 93 18.82 2.70 -8.62
CA GLU A 93 19.38 1.37 -8.86
C GLU A 93 18.52 0.28 -8.20
N LYS A 94 17.76 0.63 -7.17
CA LYS A 94 16.85 -0.26 -6.45
C LYS A 94 15.53 0.42 -6.17
N LEU A 95 14.44 -0.23 -6.57
CA LEU A 95 13.08 0.20 -6.30
C LEU A 95 12.42 -0.72 -5.27
N ILE A 96 12.01 -0.14 -4.15
CA ILE A 96 11.23 -0.82 -3.12
C ILE A 96 9.83 -0.22 -3.13
N VAL A 97 8.81 -1.07 -3.16
CA VAL A 97 7.40 -0.66 -3.06
C VAL A 97 6.80 -1.31 -1.83
N ILE A 98 6.25 -0.51 -0.92
CA ILE A 98 5.49 -0.98 0.24
C ILE A 98 4.02 -0.63 0.02
N LEU A 99 3.17 -1.64 0.17
CA LEU A 99 1.72 -1.54 0.11
C LEU A 99 1.18 -1.66 1.53
N TRP A 100 0.55 -0.60 2.03
CA TRP A 100 0.07 -0.46 3.40
C TRP A 100 -1.46 -0.36 3.37
N SER A 101 -2.14 -1.29 4.06
CA SER A 101 -3.59 -1.28 4.27
C SER A 101 -4.01 -2.51 5.11
N HIS A 102 -5.31 -2.78 5.14
CA HIS A 102 -5.85 -4.12 5.38
C HIS A 102 -5.31 -5.14 4.37
N GLY A 103 -5.46 -6.41 4.72
CA GLY A 103 -5.12 -7.51 3.83
C GLY A 103 -5.85 -8.80 4.19
N SER A 104 -6.11 -9.60 3.18
CA SER A 104 -6.92 -10.81 3.29
C SER A 104 -6.26 -12.06 2.69
N GLY A 105 -5.05 -11.89 2.14
CA GLY A 105 -4.40 -12.94 1.37
C GLY A 105 -5.27 -13.36 0.18
N VAL A 106 -5.57 -14.66 0.08
CA VAL A 106 -6.31 -15.22 -1.06
C VAL A 106 -7.81 -14.91 -1.08
N ASP A 107 -8.35 -14.47 0.06
CA ASP A 107 -9.79 -14.25 0.18
C ASP A 107 -10.13 -12.83 -0.31
N ASP A 108 -10.72 -12.68 -1.50
CA ASP A 108 -11.19 -11.38 -2.00
C ASP A 108 -12.64 -11.13 -1.55
N PHE A 109 -12.89 -10.79 -0.28
CA PHE A 109 -14.23 -10.44 0.17
C PHE A 109 -14.64 -9.05 -0.31
N ASP A 110 -15.76 -9.01 -1.01
CA ASP A 110 -16.38 -7.79 -1.52
C ASP A 110 -17.51 -7.42 -0.56
N PRO A 111 -17.28 -6.52 0.41
CA PRO A 111 -18.32 -6.06 1.32
C PRO A 111 -19.34 -5.15 0.63
N PHE A 112 -19.01 -4.61 -0.55
CA PHE A 112 -19.86 -3.71 -1.32
C PHE A 112 -20.76 -4.44 -2.33
N ALA A 113 -20.52 -5.74 -2.54
CA ALA A 113 -21.31 -6.60 -3.42
C ALA A 113 -22.80 -6.57 -3.04
N LYS A 114 -23.63 -6.07 -3.98
CA LYS A 114 -25.10 -6.10 -3.86
C LYS A 114 -25.71 -7.47 -4.20
N VAL A 115 -24.89 -8.44 -4.61
CA VAL A 115 -25.30 -9.81 -4.96
C VAL A 115 -24.31 -10.79 -4.34
N GLU A 116 -24.80 -11.79 -3.61
CA GLU A 116 -23.98 -12.88 -3.08
C GLU A 116 -23.30 -13.61 -4.25
N ARG A 117 -21.96 -13.51 -4.36
CA ARG A 117 -21.18 -14.37 -5.26
C ARG A 117 -21.11 -15.78 -4.64
N GLU A 118 -21.33 -16.83 -5.42
CA GLU A 118 -20.99 -18.20 -5.03
C GLU A 118 -19.46 -18.28 -4.84
N ARG A 119 -19.03 -18.30 -3.58
CA ARG A 119 -17.63 -18.45 -3.18
C ARG A 119 -17.37 -19.88 -2.72
N TYR A 120 -16.15 -20.36 -2.93
CA TYR A 120 -15.70 -21.67 -2.45
C TYR A 120 -15.64 -21.75 -0.91
N TYR A 121 -15.52 -20.59 -0.24
CA TYR A 121 -15.55 -20.45 1.21
C TYR A 121 -16.08 -19.05 1.57
N VAL A 122 -17.06 -18.99 2.47
CA VAL A 122 -17.52 -17.75 3.12
C VAL A 122 -17.46 -18.03 4.62
N PRO A 123 -16.65 -17.30 5.40
CA PRO A 123 -16.70 -17.45 6.85
C PRO A 123 -18.13 -17.18 7.36
N GLU A 124 -18.66 -18.00 8.27
CA GLU A 124 -19.99 -17.78 8.88
C GLU A 124 -20.07 -16.45 9.67
N ILE A 125 -18.91 -15.89 10.02
CA ILE A 125 -18.78 -14.60 10.68
C ILE A 125 -18.58 -13.56 9.58
N LYS A 126 -19.43 -12.52 9.55
CA LYS A 126 -19.14 -11.27 8.85
C LYS A 126 -17.86 -10.69 9.45
N THR A 127 -16.72 -11.05 8.91
CA THR A 127 -15.46 -10.36 9.21
C THR A 127 -15.49 -9.07 8.43
N GLU A 128 -15.27 -7.98 9.16
CA GLU A 128 -15.06 -6.65 8.63
C GLU A 128 -13.87 -6.74 7.64
N GLU A 129 -14.05 -6.18 6.45
CA GLU A 129 -13.00 -5.86 5.47
C GLU A 129 -11.94 -6.95 5.20
N ILE A 130 -12.18 -7.81 4.19
CA ILE A 130 -11.27 -8.90 3.78
C ILE A 130 -10.78 -8.72 2.33
N ALA A 131 -10.14 -7.60 2.02
CA ALA A 131 -9.45 -7.32 0.76
C ALA A 131 -8.32 -6.30 1.00
N PHE A 132 -7.42 -6.13 0.02
CA PHE A 132 -6.33 -5.16 0.12
C PHE A 132 -6.80 -3.77 -0.33
N GLY A 133 -6.40 -2.72 0.38
CA GLY A 133 -6.61 -1.35 -0.06
C GLY A 133 -8.08 -0.91 -0.08
N PHE A 134 -8.80 -1.13 1.02
CA PHE A 134 -10.18 -0.66 1.15
C PHE A 134 -10.26 0.85 1.07
N ASP A 135 -11.26 1.30 0.32
CA ASP A 135 -11.61 2.70 0.12
C ASP A 135 -13.10 2.89 0.44
N ASP A 136 -13.38 3.39 1.64
CA ASP A 136 -14.74 3.57 2.15
C ASP A 136 -15.50 4.63 1.35
N THR A 137 -14.83 5.70 0.91
CA THR A 137 -15.45 6.79 0.16
C THR A 137 -15.83 6.34 -1.25
N ALA A 138 -14.94 5.65 -1.96
CA ALA A 138 -15.20 5.11 -3.29
C ALA A 138 -16.05 3.83 -3.28
N GLN A 139 -16.16 3.16 -2.12
CA GLN A 139 -16.73 1.83 -1.97
C GLN A 139 -16.04 0.80 -2.87
N ASP A 140 -14.71 0.80 -2.83
CA ASP A 140 -13.85 -0.02 -3.69
C ASP A 140 -12.69 -0.65 -2.92
N PHE A 141 -12.00 -1.60 -3.55
CA PHE A 141 -10.80 -2.23 -3.03
C PHE A 141 -10.03 -2.93 -4.16
N LEU A 142 -8.76 -3.26 -3.92
CA LEU A 142 -7.98 -4.06 -4.87
C LEU A 142 -8.20 -5.54 -4.62
N ASP A 143 -8.93 -6.21 -5.54
CA ASP A 143 -8.93 -7.67 -5.56
C ASP A 143 -7.56 -8.22 -6.02
N ASN A 144 -7.30 -9.51 -5.78
CA ASN A 144 -6.03 -10.13 -6.15
C ASN A 144 -5.66 -9.97 -7.63
N LEU A 145 -6.63 -9.99 -8.56
CA LEU A 145 -6.36 -9.81 -9.98
C LEU A 145 -6.05 -8.34 -10.31
N GLU A 146 -6.71 -7.41 -9.66
CA GLU A 146 -6.46 -5.97 -9.78
C GLU A 146 -5.12 -5.59 -9.19
N LEU A 147 -4.77 -6.12 -8.02
CA LEU A 147 -3.43 -5.99 -7.43
C LEU A 147 -2.34 -6.48 -8.40
N GLN A 148 -2.53 -7.65 -9.03
CA GLN A 148 -1.58 -8.14 -10.04
C GLN A 148 -1.45 -7.18 -11.23
N LYS A 149 -2.55 -6.61 -11.72
CA LYS A 149 -2.54 -5.64 -12.83
C LYS A 149 -1.91 -4.31 -12.43
N ALA A 150 -2.15 -3.85 -11.21
CA ALA A 150 -1.59 -2.61 -10.67
C ALA A 150 -0.07 -2.70 -10.57
N LEU A 151 0.44 -3.88 -10.20
CA LEU A 151 1.87 -4.19 -10.08
C LEU A 151 2.53 -4.61 -11.40
N ASP A 152 1.77 -4.81 -12.49
CA ASP A 152 2.30 -5.02 -13.84
C ASP A 152 2.77 -3.68 -14.44
N VAL A 153 3.82 -3.12 -13.83
CA VAL A 153 4.42 -1.83 -14.17
C VAL A 153 5.60 -2.01 -15.14
N SER A 154 5.96 -0.93 -15.82
CA SER A 154 7.09 -0.93 -16.77
C SER A 154 8.48 -0.88 -16.12
N VAL A 155 8.55 -0.74 -14.80
CA VAL A 155 9.80 -0.67 -14.00
C VAL A 155 9.97 -1.95 -13.19
N GLU A 156 11.22 -2.36 -12.93
CA GLU A 156 11.50 -3.51 -12.07
C GLU A 156 11.29 -3.12 -10.60
N ILE A 157 10.48 -3.89 -9.87
CA ILE A 157 10.32 -3.75 -8.42
C ILE A 157 11.24 -4.79 -7.75
N ASP A 158 12.36 -4.33 -7.17
CA ASP A 158 13.32 -5.22 -6.51
C ASP A 158 12.74 -5.89 -5.27
N VAL A 159 11.98 -5.12 -4.48
CA VAL A 159 11.33 -5.59 -3.26
C VAL A 159 9.91 -5.06 -3.20
N LEU A 160 8.95 -5.98 -3.06
CA LEU A 160 7.55 -5.67 -2.74
C LEU A 160 7.27 -6.02 -1.28
N GLY A 161 6.93 -5.01 -0.50
CA GLY A 161 6.49 -5.14 0.89
C GLY A 161 4.98 -5.07 1.01
N PHE A 162 4.40 -5.93 1.83
CA PHE A 162 3.02 -5.81 2.29
C PHE A 162 3.02 -5.54 3.79
N ASP A 163 2.79 -4.28 4.16
CA ASP A 163 2.42 -3.88 5.51
C ASP A 163 0.90 -4.05 5.66
N ALA A 164 0.50 -5.32 5.56
CA ALA A 164 -0.88 -5.75 5.50
C ALA A 164 -1.00 -7.20 5.97
N CYS A 165 -2.16 -7.54 6.55
CA CYS A 165 -2.45 -8.86 7.07
C CYS A 165 -2.46 -9.92 5.96
N LEU A 166 -2.02 -11.15 6.28
CA LEU A 166 -2.26 -12.36 5.48
C LEU A 166 -1.66 -12.40 4.05
N MET A 167 -0.85 -11.41 3.65
CA MET A 167 -0.29 -11.34 2.29
C MET A 167 0.90 -12.29 2.06
N GLY A 168 1.43 -12.93 3.12
CA GLY A 168 2.53 -13.90 3.09
C GLY A 168 2.10 -15.33 2.71
N MET A 169 1.15 -15.47 1.79
CA MET A 169 0.65 -16.76 1.31
C MET A 169 1.36 -17.20 0.02
N PHE A 170 1.41 -18.51 -0.22
CA PHE A 170 2.07 -19.07 -1.42
C PHE A 170 1.35 -18.65 -2.70
N GLU A 171 0.02 -18.62 -2.68
CA GLU A 171 -0.84 -18.25 -3.79
C GLU A 171 -0.60 -16.81 -4.23
N ILE A 172 -0.46 -15.88 -3.27
CA ILE A 172 -0.12 -14.48 -3.51
C ILE A 172 1.27 -14.37 -4.11
N ALA A 173 2.26 -15.03 -3.51
CA ALA A 173 3.63 -15.06 -4.03
C ALA A 173 3.68 -15.62 -5.46
N TYR A 174 2.92 -16.68 -5.73
CA TYR A 174 2.87 -17.30 -7.06
C TYR A 174 2.17 -16.40 -8.08
N GLN A 175 1.10 -15.72 -7.69
CA GLN A 175 0.42 -14.76 -8.54
C GLN A 175 1.34 -13.59 -8.92
N LEU A 176 2.12 -13.08 -7.96
CA LEU A 176 2.99 -11.92 -8.11
C LEU A 176 4.43 -12.26 -8.55
N ARG A 177 4.72 -13.53 -8.89
CA ARG A 177 6.07 -14.04 -9.18
C ARG A 177 6.80 -13.37 -10.35
N ASN A 178 6.09 -12.62 -11.18
CA ASN A 178 6.67 -11.90 -12.33
C ASN A 178 6.78 -10.38 -12.06
N GLN A 179 6.22 -9.89 -10.96
CA GLN A 179 6.15 -8.47 -10.63
C GLN A 179 7.31 -8.02 -9.72
N THR A 180 7.91 -8.94 -8.96
CA THR A 180 9.03 -8.63 -8.05
C THR A 180 9.98 -9.81 -7.86
N ASN A 181 11.22 -9.51 -7.48
CA ASN A 181 12.23 -10.52 -7.12
C ASN A 181 12.11 -10.99 -5.66
N VAL A 182 11.68 -10.11 -4.76
CA VAL A 182 11.58 -10.39 -3.32
C VAL A 182 10.27 -9.85 -2.79
N MET A 183 9.50 -10.71 -2.12
CA MET A 183 8.28 -10.32 -1.41
C MET A 183 8.51 -10.41 0.10
N VAL A 184 8.17 -9.36 0.83
CA VAL A 184 8.19 -9.30 2.30
C VAL A 184 6.77 -9.11 2.77
N ALA A 185 6.21 -10.11 3.46
CA ALA A 185 4.82 -10.11 3.87
C ALA A 185 4.59 -11.05 5.05
N SER A 186 3.49 -10.83 5.77
CA SER A 186 3.09 -11.65 6.90
C SER A 186 2.13 -12.76 6.52
N GLN A 187 2.39 -13.99 6.94
CA GLN A 187 1.42 -15.09 6.82
C GLN A 187 0.25 -14.96 7.82
N HIS A 188 0.30 -13.97 8.72
CA HIS A 188 -0.67 -13.79 9.80
C HIS A 188 -1.21 -12.36 9.83
N LEU A 189 -2.05 -12.08 10.82
CA LEU A 189 -2.48 -10.73 11.13
C LEU A 189 -1.28 -9.90 11.62
N GLU A 190 -1.19 -8.67 11.13
CA GLU A 190 -0.24 -7.67 11.60
C GLU A 190 -0.88 -6.82 12.72
N PRO A 191 -0.09 -6.23 13.62
CA PRO A 191 -0.60 -5.18 14.51
C PRO A 191 -1.13 -4.00 13.68
N ALA A 192 -2.20 -3.33 14.12
CA ALA A 192 -2.73 -2.15 13.42
C ALA A 192 -1.71 -1.01 13.23
N LYS A 193 -0.69 -0.96 14.09
CA LYS A 193 0.45 -0.03 13.95
C LYS A 193 1.29 -0.31 12.68
N GLY A 194 1.19 -1.49 12.08
CA GLY A 194 2.03 -1.87 10.96
C GLY A 194 3.50 -2.02 11.32
N TRP A 195 4.36 -1.77 10.33
CA TRP A 195 5.81 -1.94 10.43
C TRP A 195 6.50 -0.86 11.26
N ASP A 196 7.64 -1.22 11.87
CA ASP A 196 8.49 -0.26 12.59
C ASP A 196 9.37 0.53 11.60
N TYR A 197 8.78 1.55 10.94
CA TYR A 197 9.46 2.35 9.92
C TYR A 197 10.73 3.04 10.43
N GLU A 198 10.76 3.49 11.69
CA GLU A 198 11.98 4.07 12.28
C GLU A 198 13.11 3.04 12.26
N ARG A 199 12.83 1.78 12.60
CA ARG A 199 13.82 0.71 12.58
C ARG A 199 14.17 0.23 11.17
N ILE A 200 13.23 0.26 10.23
CA ILE A 200 13.46 -0.19 8.85
C ILE A 200 14.35 0.81 8.09
N LEU A 201 14.22 2.10 8.39
CA LEU A 201 14.95 3.16 7.71
C LEU A 201 16.37 3.40 8.28
N ASN A 202 16.61 3.10 9.57
CA ASN A 202 17.94 3.21 10.23
C ASN A 202 18.94 2.13 9.77
#